data_AF-A0A4C2AAY0-F1
#
_entry.id   AF-A0A4C2AAY0-F1
#
_cell.length_a   1.000
_cell.length_b   1.000
_cell.length_c   1.000
_cell.angle_alpha   90.00
_cell.angle_beta   90.00
_cell.angle_gamma   90.00
#
_symmetry.space_group_name_H-M   'P 1'
#
loop_
_entity.id
_entity.type
_entity.pdbx_description
1 polymer ?
#
loop_
_entity_poly.entity_id
_entity_poly.type
_entity_poly.pdbx_seq_one_letter_code
_entity_poly.pdbx_strand_id
1 'polypeptide(L)'
;MLCSGNWMWAAKLPGEGARMYDACVAMCQIMKELRIAVDGGKDSLSMAAKVGGKIVKSPGTLVISTYAPCPDVKVKITPDIKGPLYGKGTDLIWINIEQKFRLGGSALAQVYGQQGNECRILRKVIF
;
A
#
# COMPACT_ATOMS: atom_id res chain seq x y z
N MET A 1 -9.59 -6.50 -13.58
CA MET A 1 -9.25 -5.25 -12.86
C MET A 1 -7.89 -4.81 -13.36
N LEU A 2 -7.69 -3.50 -13.48
CA LEU A 2 -6.46 -2.89 -14.00
C LEU A 2 -5.91 -1.91 -12.96
N CYS A 3 -4.63 -1.56 -13.08
CA CYS A 3 -4.02 -0.59 -12.18
C CYS A 3 -2.84 0.16 -12.81
N SER A 4 -2.64 1.38 -12.33
CA SER A 4 -1.43 2.16 -12.59
C SER A 4 -0.44 2.03 -11.42
N GLY A 5 0.83 1.77 -11.71
CA GLY A 5 1.91 1.73 -10.73
C GLY A 5 2.85 2.93 -10.85
N ASN A 6 2.87 3.81 -9.84
CA ASN A 6 3.73 4.99 -9.81
C ASN A 6 4.86 4.82 -8.79
N TRP A 7 6.10 5.00 -9.24
CA TRP A 7 7.32 4.71 -8.47
C TRP A 7 8.05 5.99 -8.09
N MET A 8 8.20 6.25 -6.80
CA MET A 8 8.97 7.36 -6.26
C MET A 8 10.13 6.78 -5.45
N TRP A 9 11.34 6.88 -5.98
CA TRP A 9 12.51 6.24 -5.41
C TRP A 9 13.76 7.10 -5.55
N ALA A 10 14.74 6.94 -4.66
CA ALA A 10 16.07 7.53 -4.81
C ALA A 10 17.04 6.51 -5.43
N ALA A 11 16.69 5.94 -6.60
CA ALA A 11 17.31 4.73 -7.14
C ALA A 11 18.81 4.86 -7.46
N LYS A 12 19.30 6.09 -7.66
CA LYS A 12 20.72 6.40 -7.89
C LYS A 12 21.58 6.34 -6.63
N LEU A 13 20.97 6.27 -5.44
CA LEU A 13 21.71 6.14 -4.19
C LEU A 13 22.11 4.67 -3.92
N PRO A 14 23.21 4.42 -3.20
CA PRO A 14 23.70 3.08 -2.93
C PRO A 14 22.61 2.16 -2.34
N GLY A 15 22.43 1.00 -2.98
CA GLY A 15 21.47 -0.05 -2.57
C GLY A 15 20.01 0.21 -2.95
N GLU A 16 19.60 1.45 -3.25
CA GLU A 16 18.19 1.78 -3.48
C GLU A 16 17.65 1.18 -4.79
N GLY A 17 18.46 1.11 -5.84
CA GLY A 17 18.07 0.43 -7.09
C GLY A 17 17.75 -1.06 -6.89
N ALA A 18 18.52 -1.77 -6.07
CA ALA A 18 18.27 -3.18 -5.75
C ALA A 18 16.97 -3.35 -4.96
N ARG A 19 16.73 -2.49 -3.96
CA ARG A 19 15.48 -2.50 -3.17
C ARG A 19 14.25 -2.19 -4.04
N MET A 20 14.39 -1.30 -5.02
CA MET A 20 13.32 -1.01 -5.98
C MET A 20 13.01 -2.22 -6.86
N TYR A 21 14.05 -2.94 -7.31
CA TYR A 21 13.88 -4.18 -8.05
C TYR A 21 13.17 -5.25 -7.22
N ASP A 22 13.58 -5.46 -5.96
CA ASP A 22 12.93 -6.43 -5.06
C ASP A 22 11.45 -6.09 -4.85
N ALA A 23 11.12 -4.80 -4.67
CA ALA A 23 9.75 -4.33 -4.58
C ALA A 23 8.94 -4.60 -5.86
N CYS A 24 9.55 -4.41 -7.04
CA CYS A 24 8.93 -4.73 -8.33
C CYS A 24 8.65 -6.23 -8.49
N VAL A 25 9.60 -7.08 -8.11
CA VAL A 25 9.43 -8.54 -8.14
C VAL A 25 8.28 -8.96 -7.21
N ALA A 26 8.27 -8.46 -5.97
CA ALA A 26 7.21 -8.76 -5.00
C ALA A 26 5.82 -8.29 -5.48
N MET A 27 5.76 -7.07 -6.05
CA MET A 27 4.53 -6.56 -6.67
C MET A 27 4.05 -7.47 -7.80
N CYS A 28 4.95 -7.89 -8.70
CA CYS A 28 4.60 -8.77 -9.82
C CYS A 28 4.04 -10.12 -9.34
N GLN A 29 4.58 -10.68 -8.25
CA GLN A 29 4.07 -11.93 -7.66
C GLN A 29 2.64 -11.76 -7.14
N ILE A 30 2.40 -10.73 -6.32
CA ILE A 30 1.07 -10.46 -5.74
C ILE A 30 0.04 -10.13 -6.83
N MET A 31 0.40 -9.29 -7.81
CA MET A 31 -0.51 -8.90 -8.90
C MET A 31 -0.91 -10.10 -9.76
N LYS A 32 -0.01 -11.07 -9.97
CA LYS A 32 -0.33 -12.34 -10.65
C LYS A 32 -1.32 -13.17 -9.85
N GLU A 33 -1.10 -13.32 -8.53
CA GLU A 33 -2.02 -14.05 -7.65
C GLU A 33 -3.42 -13.40 -7.61
N LEU A 34 -3.48 -12.07 -7.54
CA LEU A 34 -4.72 -11.30 -7.53
C LEU A 34 -5.38 -11.16 -8.91
N ARG A 35 -4.70 -11.56 -9.99
CA ARG A 35 -5.14 -11.37 -11.38
C ARG A 35 -5.44 -9.91 -11.73
N ILE A 36 -4.60 -9.00 -11.24
CA ILE A 36 -4.64 -7.56 -11.55
C ILE A 36 -3.50 -7.26 -12.51
N ALA A 37 -3.81 -6.69 -13.67
CA ALA A 37 -2.78 -6.27 -14.63
C ALA A 37 -2.38 -4.81 -14.40
N VAL A 38 -1.11 -4.52 -14.66
CA VAL A 38 -0.55 -3.17 -14.68
C VAL A 38 -0.48 -2.73 -16.13
N ASP A 39 -1.26 -1.71 -16.48
CA ASP A 39 -1.43 -1.22 -17.85
C ASP A 39 -0.99 0.24 -18.01
N GLY A 40 -0.50 0.86 -16.93
CA GLY A 40 0.09 2.19 -16.96
C GLY A 40 0.93 2.49 -15.72
N GLY A 41 1.64 3.61 -15.74
CA GLY A 41 2.51 4.01 -14.64
C GLY A 41 3.54 5.05 -15.04
N LYS A 42 4.24 5.56 -14.03
CA LYS A 42 5.36 6.50 -14.19
C LYS A 42 6.38 6.29 -13.08
N ASP A 43 7.61 6.70 -13.33
CA ASP A 43 8.68 6.73 -12.34
C ASP A 43 9.22 8.14 -12.07
N SER A 44 9.71 8.33 -10.85
CA SER A 44 10.51 9.47 -10.38
C SER A 44 11.65 8.92 -9.53
N LEU A 45 12.85 8.84 -10.12
CA LEU A 45 13.99 8.08 -9.57
C LEU A 45 15.05 8.94 -8.85
N SER A 46 14.77 10.22 -8.68
CA SER A 46 15.64 11.21 -8.04
C SER A 46 15.05 11.77 -6.74
N MET A 47 14.33 10.96 -5.97
CA MET A 47 13.63 11.38 -4.74
C MET A 47 14.58 11.61 -3.55
N ALA A 48 15.60 12.44 -3.75
CA ALA A 48 16.56 12.87 -2.74
C ALA A 48 16.93 14.34 -2.94
N ALA A 49 17.20 15.04 -1.84
CA ALA A 49 17.61 16.44 -1.82
C ALA A 49 18.85 16.61 -0.95
N LYS A 50 19.70 17.60 -1.28
CA LYS A 50 20.83 17.99 -0.45
C LYS A 50 20.44 19.18 0.42
N VAL A 51 20.48 19.00 1.74
CA VAL A 51 20.09 20.02 2.73
C VAL A 51 21.23 20.17 3.74
N GLY A 52 21.81 21.37 3.85
CA GLY A 52 22.90 21.65 4.80
C GLY A 52 24.11 20.71 4.63
N GLY A 53 24.46 20.37 3.40
CA GLY A 53 25.55 19.44 3.09
C GLY A 53 25.21 17.95 3.21
N LYS A 54 24.07 17.59 3.81
CA LYS A 54 23.60 16.20 3.97
C LYS A 54 22.62 15.81 2.88
N ILE A 55 22.63 14.54 2.48
CA ILE A 55 21.64 13.98 1.56
C ILE A 55 20.46 13.46 2.37
N VAL A 56 19.27 14.02 2.12
CA VAL A 56 17.99 13.54 2.64
C VAL A 56 17.28 12.81 1.52
N LYS A 57 16.92 11.54 1.74
CA LYS A 57 16.20 10.72 0.76
C LYS A 57 14.77 10.42 1.23
N SER A 58 13.85 10.37 0.27
CA SER A 58 12.50 9.87 0.53
C SER A 58 12.52 8.34 0.68
N PRO A 59 11.61 7.76 1.48
CA PRO A 59 11.37 6.32 1.44
C PRO A 59 11.00 5.86 0.03
N GLY A 60 11.48 4.68 -0.36
CA GLY A 60 11.03 4.03 -1.59
C GLY A 60 9.52 3.81 -1.54
N THR A 61 8.79 4.40 -2.49
CA THR A 61 7.34 4.47 -2.48
C THR A 61 6.77 3.97 -3.81
N LEU A 62 5.85 3.03 -3.72
CA LEU A 62 5.04 2.55 -4.83
C LEU A 62 3.59 2.96 -4.54
N VAL A 63 3.00 3.73 -5.45
CA VAL A 63 1.60 4.13 -5.39
C VAL A 63 0.81 3.35 -6.45
N ILE A 64 -0.16 2.57 -5.99
CA ILE A 64 -1.06 1.80 -6.86
C ILE A 64 -2.40 2.50 -6.96
N SER A 65 -2.85 2.78 -8.17
CA SER A 65 -4.20 3.28 -8.46
C SER A 65 -4.98 2.22 -9.24
N THR A 66 -6.01 1.64 -8.63
CA THR A 66 -6.81 0.57 -9.23
C THR A 66 -8.06 1.10 -9.91
N TYR A 67 -8.47 0.47 -11.00
CA TYR A 67 -9.73 0.76 -11.69
C TYR A 67 -10.38 -0.51 -12.22
N ALA A 68 -11.71 -0.52 -12.19
CA ALA A 68 -12.54 -1.62 -12.63
C ALA A 68 -13.89 -1.11 -13.15
N PRO A 69 -14.52 -1.83 -14.11
CA PRO A 69 -15.91 -1.57 -14.48
C PRO A 69 -16.82 -1.68 -13.25
N CYS A 70 -17.77 -0.76 -13.12
CA CYS A 70 -18.81 -0.77 -12.10
C CYS A 70 -20.16 -1.06 -12.78
N PRO A 71 -20.68 -2.30 -12.73
CA PRO A 71 -21.92 -2.66 -13.42
C PRO A 71 -23.15 -1.91 -12.90
N ASP A 72 -23.19 -1.61 -11.58
CA ASP A 72 -24.26 -0.81 -10.97
C ASP A 72 -23.70 0.11 -9.88
N VAL A 73 -23.74 1.43 -10.14
CA VAL A 73 -23.28 2.49 -9.23
C VAL A 73 -24.17 2.69 -7.99
N LYS A 74 -25.37 2.10 -7.99
CA LYS A 74 -26.29 2.13 -6.84
C LYS A 74 -25.90 1.12 -5.78
N VAL A 75 -25.27 0.01 -6.17
CA VAL A 75 -24.81 -1.06 -5.27
C VAL A 75 -23.42 -0.70 -4.73
N LYS A 76 -23.39 0.20 -3.74
CA LYS A 76 -22.17 0.59 -3.04
C LYS A 76 -22.36 0.49 -1.52
N ILE A 77 -21.29 0.09 -0.85
CA ILE A 77 -21.19 0.12 0.61
C ILE A 77 -20.33 1.33 0.99
N THR A 78 -20.76 2.04 2.02
CA THR A 78 -20.10 3.21 2.57
C THR A 78 -19.77 2.96 4.04
N PRO A 79 -18.75 3.62 4.62
CA PRO A 79 -18.28 3.31 5.97
C PRO A 79 -19.24 3.77 7.09
N ASP A 80 -20.33 4.47 6.79
CA ASP A 80 -21.35 4.86 7.76
C ASP A 80 -22.21 3.66 8.21
N ILE A 81 -22.46 3.59 9.51
CA ILE A 81 -23.29 2.54 10.13
C ILE A 81 -24.76 2.95 10.02
N LYS A 82 -25.49 2.33 9.08
CA LYS A 82 -26.86 2.70 8.74
C LYS A 82 -27.94 2.14 9.66
N GLY A 83 -27.73 0.95 10.24
CA GLY A 83 -28.76 0.26 11.01
C GLY A 83 -29.36 1.07 12.17
N PRO A 84 -28.56 1.73 13.03
CA PRO A 84 -29.07 2.54 14.13
C PRO A 84 -30.03 3.65 13.69
N LEU A 85 -29.80 4.27 12.52
CA LEU A 85 -30.69 5.31 11.96
C LEU A 85 -32.10 4.78 11.63
N TYR A 86 -32.22 3.48 11.38
CA TYR A 86 -33.49 2.82 11.04
C TYR A 86 -34.04 1.97 12.20
N GLY A 87 -33.50 2.13 13.41
CA GLY A 87 -33.91 1.32 14.57
C GLY A 87 -33.58 -0.17 14.43
N LYS A 88 -32.58 -0.52 13.59
CA LYS A 88 -32.15 -1.89 13.36
C LYS A 88 -30.84 -2.18 14.09
N GLY A 89 -30.72 -3.39 14.66
CA GLY A 89 -29.45 -3.91 15.14
C GLY A 89 -28.42 -4.01 14.00
N THR A 90 -27.13 -3.89 14.33
CA THR A 90 -26.03 -4.03 13.38
C THR A 90 -24.88 -4.75 14.04
N ASP A 91 -24.34 -5.76 13.36
CA ASP A 91 -23.16 -6.49 13.81
C ASP A 91 -21.91 -5.94 13.13
N LEU A 92 -20.85 -5.76 13.92
CA LEU A 92 -19.53 -5.39 13.40
C LEU A 92 -18.66 -6.64 13.29
N ILE A 93 -18.33 -7.00 12.05
CA ILE A 93 -17.49 -8.16 11.76
C ILE A 93 -16.08 -7.66 11.47
N TRP A 94 -15.12 -8.10 12.27
CA TRP A 94 -13.70 -7.82 12.03
C TRP A 94 -13.04 -8.97 11.27
N ILE A 95 -12.61 -8.69 10.04
CA ILE A 95 -11.89 -9.64 9.19
C ILE A 95 -10.40 -9.35 9.29
N ASN A 96 -9.67 -10.15 10.06
CA ASN A 96 -8.21 -10.04 10.19
C ASN A 96 -7.49 -10.93 9.17
N ILE A 97 -6.91 -10.31 8.15
CA ILE A 97 -6.18 -10.99 7.08
C ILE A 97 -4.75 -11.41 7.44
N GLU A 98 -4.15 -10.79 8.47
CA GLU A 98 -2.71 -10.95 8.77
C GLU A 98 -2.44 -11.95 9.90
N GLN A 99 -3.44 -12.18 10.77
CA GLN A 99 -3.35 -13.00 11.99
C GLN A 99 -2.17 -12.65 12.92
N LYS A 100 -1.60 -11.45 12.76
CA LYS A 100 -0.50 -10.89 13.57
C LYS A 100 -0.73 -9.39 13.80
N PHE A 101 -0.18 -8.86 14.89
CA PHE A 101 -0.34 -7.47 15.31
C PHE A 101 0.96 -6.68 15.15
N ARG A 102 1.44 -6.55 13.91
CA ARG A 102 2.71 -5.87 13.60
C ARG A 102 2.55 -4.35 13.65
N LEU A 103 3.55 -3.68 14.24
CA LEU A 103 3.56 -2.22 14.43
C LEU A 103 4.68 -1.49 13.68
N GLY A 104 5.59 -2.21 13.00
CA GLY A 104 6.65 -1.58 12.21
C GLY A 104 6.07 -0.78 11.05
N GLY A 105 6.60 0.42 10.81
CA GLY A 105 6.13 1.34 9.78
C GLY A 105 4.72 1.90 9.99
N SER A 106 4.12 1.70 11.17
CA SER A 106 2.77 2.20 11.47
C SER A 106 2.76 3.68 11.88
N ALA A 107 1.60 4.32 11.73
CA ALA A 107 1.38 5.67 12.25
C ALA A 107 1.64 5.74 13.78
N LEU A 108 1.31 4.68 14.51
CA LEU A 108 1.60 4.59 15.95
C LEU A 108 3.11 4.66 16.22
N ALA A 109 3.92 3.86 15.52
CA ALA A 109 5.37 3.92 15.69
C ALA A 109 5.92 5.32 15.35
N GLN A 110 5.43 5.92 14.27
CA GLN A 110 5.87 7.23 13.80
C GLN A 110 5.61 8.35 14.82
N VAL A 111 4.45 8.37 15.49
CA VAL A 111 4.16 9.41 16.51
C VAL A 111 5.05 9.30 17.75
N TYR A 112 5.64 8.13 18.00
CA TYR A 112 6.64 7.92 19.04
C TYR A 112 8.09 8.09 18.55
N GLY A 113 8.30 8.60 17.33
CA GLY A 113 9.64 8.77 16.75
C GLY A 113 10.35 7.44 16.45
N GLN A 114 9.59 6.35 16.32
CA GLN A 114 10.11 5.01 16.10
C GLN A 114 9.71 4.49 14.71
N GLN A 115 10.50 3.55 14.20
CA GLN A 115 10.14 2.79 12.99
C GLN A 115 9.53 1.42 13.33
N GLY A 116 9.74 0.92 14.56
CA GLY A 116 9.37 -0.44 14.96
C GLY A 116 10.25 -1.51 14.31
N ASN A 117 9.87 -2.79 14.49
CA ASN A 117 10.70 -3.94 14.10
C ASN A 117 10.19 -4.66 12.85
N GLU A 118 8.92 -5.11 12.86
CA GLU A 118 8.32 -5.85 11.75
C GLU A 118 7.18 -5.06 11.12
N CYS A 119 7.25 -4.85 9.80
CA CYS A 119 6.16 -4.26 9.02
C CYS A 119 5.13 -5.32 8.59
N ARG A 120 3.90 -4.87 8.31
CA ARG A 120 2.85 -5.72 7.75
C ARG A 120 3.25 -6.22 6.36
N ILE A 121 2.95 -7.48 6.09
CA ILE A 121 3.28 -8.13 4.82
C ILE A 121 2.13 -9.03 4.34
N LEU A 122 1.84 -8.98 3.05
CA LEU A 122 0.94 -9.92 2.41
C LEU A 122 1.72 -11.19 2.07
N ARG A 123 1.42 -12.31 2.73
CA ARG A 123 2.13 -13.59 2.51
C ARG A 123 1.38 -14.57 1.61
N LYS A 124 0.06 -14.47 1.56
CA LYS A 124 -0.80 -15.38 0.82
C LYS A 124 -2.11 -14.68 0.50
N VAL A 125 -2.58 -14.82 -0.73
CA VAL A 125 -3.95 -14.47 -1.08
C VAL A 125 -4.86 -15.63 -0.66
N ILE A 126 -5.82 -15.34 0.22
CA ILE A 126 -6.81 -16.32 0.70
C ILE A 126 -8.04 -16.15 -0.20
N PHE A 127 -8.34 -17.16 -1.01
CA PHE A 127 -9.60 -17.30 -1.74
C PHE A 127 -10.40 -18.46 -1.14
#